data_AF-A0A1H3BZA3-F1
#
_entry.id   AF-A0A1H3BZA3-F1
#
_cell.length_a   1.000
_cell.length_b   1.000
_cell.length_c   1.000
_cell.angle_alpha   90.00
_cell.angle_beta   90.00
_cell.angle_gamma   90.00
#
_symmetry.space_group_name_H-M   'P 1'
#
loop_
_entity.id
_entity.type
_entity.pdbx_description
1 polymer ?
#
loop_
_entity_poly.entity_id
_entity_poly.type
_entity_poly.pdbx_seq_one_letter_code
_entity_poly.pdbx_strand_id
1 'polypeptide(L)'
;MVSGISFGEEPSFYGGDAERNAELSSFWSKGTAPQIDHVRKKMMVSLRYATKSTSDNVWALCDLIRDNKCDEIILFASVGNDIDEEEARWNNNLPLVVALAKYIIPHVDSVLVVFDGVFLTAARSARYGEVRELLDVAIASDKVYYSGQRAPLSSEMTPDQAVSTLLHLGPIQPLTSESRADYFSLLSNLTEAELVEINRPREIR
;
A
#
# COMPACT_ATOMS: atom_id res chain seq x y z
N MET A 1 -29.54 29.67 72.03
CA MET A 1 -29.72 28.63 73.07
C MET A 1 -28.76 27.49 72.77
N VAL A 2 -27.90 27.14 73.74
CA VAL A 2 -27.58 25.78 74.26
C VAL A 2 -27.38 24.66 73.22
N SER A 3 -26.38 23.78 73.18
CA SER A 3 -25.22 23.35 74.00
C SER A 3 -24.38 22.47 73.05
N GLY A 4 -23.05 22.31 73.19
CA GLY A 4 -22.42 21.19 73.92
C GLY A 4 -22.42 19.88 73.09
N ILE A 5 -21.46 18.94 73.10
CA ILE A 5 -20.36 18.54 74.00
C ILE A 5 -19.45 17.58 73.18
N SER A 6 -18.29 17.21 73.74
CA SER A 6 -17.07 16.65 73.13
C SER A 6 -16.90 15.11 73.31
N PHE A 7 -15.81 14.58 72.70
CA PHE A 7 -14.98 13.40 73.01
C PHE A 7 -15.30 11.97 72.49
N GLY A 8 -14.22 11.27 72.10
CA GLY A 8 -14.07 9.80 72.05
C GLY A 8 -13.44 9.28 70.75
N GLU A 9 -12.11 9.18 70.63
CA GLU A 9 -11.27 7.94 70.76
C GLU A 9 -11.39 6.93 69.59
N GLU A 10 -10.25 6.66 68.93
CA GLU A 10 -10.05 5.51 68.03
C GLU A 10 -10.05 4.19 68.82
N PRO A 11 -10.43 3.07 68.18
CA PRO A 11 -9.86 1.78 68.52
C PRO A 11 -9.08 1.15 67.36
N SER A 12 -7.87 0.75 67.73
CA SER A 12 -6.99 -0.22 67.08
C SER A 12 -7.65 -1.58 66.85
N PHE A 13 -7.27 -2.28 65.78
CA PHE A 13 -7.35 -3.75 65.75
C PHE A 13 -6.09 -4.35 65.10
N TYR A 14 -5.22 -4.90 65.95
CA TYR A 14 -4.26 -5.94 65.59
C TYR A 14 -4.89 -7.30 65.95
N GLY A 15 -4.69 -8.30 65.09
CA GLY A 15 -5.10 -9.69 65.27
C GLY A 15 -6.23 -10.07 64.31
N GLY A 16 -6.10 -11.07 63.44
CA GLY A 16 -5.06 -12.04 63.21
C GLY A 16 -5.72 -13.19 62.44
N ASP A 17 -5.49 -13.29 61.14
CA ASP A 17 -5.97 -14.41 60.32
C ASP A 17 -4.83 -14.86 59.39
N ALA A 18 -3.91 -15.63 59.96
CA ALA A 18 -2.81 -16.28 59.24
C ALA A 18 -3.31 -17.34 58.23
N GLU A 19 -4.61 -17.63 58.17
CA GLU A 19 -5.19 -18.60 57.23
C GLU A 19 -5.51 -18.04 55.84
N ARG A 20 -5.65 -16.71 55.68
CA ARG A 20 -5.90 -16.12 54.34
C ARG A 20 -4.66 -15.99 53.46
N ASN A 21 -3.47 -16.06 54.05
CA ASN A 21 -2.20 -16.00 53.29
C ASN A 21 -1.72 -17.37 52.78
N ALA A 22 -2.28 -18.47 53.28
CA ALA A 22 -1.93 -19.82 52.81
C ALA A 22 -2.54 -20.14 51.44
N GLU A 23 -3.76 -19.65 51.15
CA GLU A 23 -4.40 -19.86 49.86
C GLU A 23 -3.75 -19.04 48.73
N LEU A 24 -3.31 -17.80 49.03
CA LEU A 24 -2.62 -16.95 48.06
C LEU A 24 -1.19 -17.43 47.76
N SER A 25 -0.51 -18.09 48.70
CA SER A 25 0.84 -18.63 48.50
C SER A 25 0.86 -19.92 47.68
N SER A 26 -0.23 -20.69 47.70
CA SER A 26 -0.35 -21.94 46.93
C SER A 26 -0.58 -21.69 45.43
N PHE A 27 -1.11 -20.52 45.08
CA PHE A 27 -1.41 -20.16 43.69
C PHE A 27 -0.18 -19.72 42.88
N TRP A 28 0.90 -19.32 43.56
CA TRP A 28 2.16 -18.87 42.93
C TRP A 28 3.23 -19.97 42.82
N SER A 29 2.93 -21.21 43.23
CA SER A 29 3.90 -22.32 43.21
C SER A 29 3.61 -23.41 42.16
N LYS A 30 2.57 -23.24 41.33
CA LYS A 30 2.35 -24.10 40.15
C LYS A 30 2.63 -23.30 38.90
N GLY A 31 3.89 -23.35 38.48
CA GLY A 31 4.35 -22.82 37.21
C GLY A 31 3.60 -23.46 36.06
N THR A 32 2.61 -22.76 35.55
CA THR A 32 2.33 -22.67 34.11
C THR A 32 1.65 -21.33 33.91
N ALA A 33 2.46 -20.27 33.78
CA ALA A 33 1.95 -19.05 33.20
C ALA A 33 1.38 -19.43 31.83
N PRO A 34 0.12 -19.12 31.49
CA PRO A 34 -0.28 -19.20 30.11
C PRO A 34 0.64 -18.21 29.38
N GLN A 35 1.53 -18.74 28.54
CA GLN A 35 2.09 -17.94 27.46
C GLN A 35 0.89 -17.52 26.63
N ILE A 36 0.29 -16.39 26.97
CA ILE A 36 -0.43 -15.60 26.00
C ILE A 36 0.68 -15.09 25.10
N ASP A 37 1.07 -15.94 24.15
CA ASP A 37 1.65 -15.51 22.90
C ASP A 37 0.59 -14.60 22.27
N HIS A 38 0.58 -13.34 22.70
CA HIS A 38 0.24 -12.25 21.82
C HIS A 38 1.32 -12.31 20.74
N VAL A 39 1.14 -13.24 19.80
CA VAL A 39 1.50 -13.00 18.41
C VAL A 39 0.83 -11.66 18.14
N ARG A 40 1.58 -10.57 18.25
CA ARG A 40 1.18 -9.28 17.69
C ARG A 40 0.97 -9.62 16.24
N LYS A 41 -0.29 -9.94 15.88
CA LYS A 41 -0.70 -10.14 14.52
C LYS A 41 -0.33 -8.82 13.87
N LYS A 42 0.75 -8.84 13.09
CA LYS A 42 1.25 -7.68 12.37
C LYS A 42 0.06 -7.14 11.60
N MET A 43 -0.53 -6.06 12.07
CA MET A 43 -1.81 -5.52 11.65
C MET A 43 -1.62 -4.78 10.35
N MET A 44 -1.39 -5.52 9.27
CA MET A 44 -1.35 -4.96 7.93
C MET A 44 -2.70 -4.31 7.64
N VAL A 45 -2.68 -3.03 7.30
CA VAL A 45 -3.88 -2.29 6.89
C VAL A 45 -3.82 -2.15 5.37
N SER A 46 -4.76 -2.77 4.67
CA SER A 46 -4.89 -2.63 3.22
C SER A 46 -5.96 -1.60 2.89
N LEU A 47 -5.62 -0.62 2.07
CA LEU A 47 -6.50 0.42 1.58
C LEU A 47 -6.55 0.36 0.06
N ARG A 48 -7.68 0.73 -0.53
CA ARG A 48 -7.78 1.01 -1.97
C ARG A 48 -7.96 2.50 -2.15
N TYR A 49 -7.14 3.09 -3.01
CA TYR A 49 -7.26 4.50 -3.33
C TYR A 49 -8.51 4.72 -4.20
N ALA A 50 -9.48 5.48 -3.68
CA ALA A 50 -10.75 5.75 -4.34
C ALA A 50 -10.66 7.00 -5.23
N THR A 51 -10.97 6.83 -6.51
CA THR A 51 -10.63 7.76 -7.60
C THR A 51 -11.61 8.93 -7.82
N LYS A 52 -11.12 10.02 -8.42
CA LYS A 52 -11.95 11.15 -8.96
C LYS A 52 -11.62 11.59 -10.41
N SER A 53 -10.36 11.52 -10.88
CA SER A 53 -9.98 11.76 -12.30
C SER A 53 -8.57 11.21 -12.64
N THR A 54 -8.23 10.90 -13.90
CA THR A 54 -6.93 10.31 -14.31
C THR A 54 -5.72 11.18 -13.96
N SER A 55 -5.81 12.50 -14.21
CA SER A 55 -4.71 13.42 -13.96
C SER A 55 -4.43 13.56 -12.46
N ASP A 56 -5.46 13.66 -11.62
CA ASP A 56 -5.29 13.69 -10.15
C ASP A 56 -4.56 12.46 -9.62
N ASN A 57 -4.65 11.33 -10.33
CA ASN A 57 -4.00 10.10 -9.90
C ASN A 57 -2.52 10.02 -10.29
N VAL A 58 -2.11 10.60 -11.43
CA VAL A 58 -0.67 10.77 -11.73
C VAL A 58 -0.04 11.59 -10.62
N TRP A 59 -0.65 12.74 -10.33
CA TRP A 59 -0.17 13.64 -9.28
C TRP A 59 -0.10 12.94 -7.93
N ALA A 60 -1.17 12.25 -7.53
CA ALA A 60 -1.19 11.48 -6.30
C ALA A 60 -0.04 10.47 -6.23
N LEU A 61 0.13 9.61 -7.25
CA LEU A 61 1.18 8.58 -7.23
C LEU A 61 2.59 9.20 -7.26
N CYS A 62 2.81 10.24 -8.06
CA CYS A 62 4.07 11.00 -8.07
C CYS A 62 4.36 11.65 -6.71
N ASP A 63 3.35 12.17 -6.02
CA ASP A 63 3.51 12.74 -4.69
C ASP A 63 3.84 11.67 -3.65
N LEU A 64 3.27 10.45 -3.76
CA LEU A 64 3.67 9.33 -2.91
C LEU A 64 5.11 8.89 -3.15
N ILE A 65 5.56 8.84 -4.41
CA ILE A 65 6.95 8.51 -4.75
C ILE A 65 7.91 9.52 -4.10
N ARG A 66 7.52 10.81 -4.07
CA ARG A 66 8.30 11.89 -3.47
C ARG A 66 8.19 11.93 -1.95
N ASP A 67 7.16 11.33 -1.35
CA ASP A 67 6.98 11.29 0.10
C ASP A 67 8.09 10.46 0.75
N ASN A 68 8.75 11.03 1.77
CA ASN A 68 9.79 10.33 2.53
C ASN A 68 9.22 9.25 3.46
N LYS A 69 7.92 9.28 3.75
CA LYS A 69 7.21 8.25 4.54
C LYS A 69 6.77 7.06 3.70
N CYS A 70 6.74 7.22 2.37
CA CYS A 70 6.58 6.08 1.48
C CYS A 70 7.93 5.37 1.36
N ASP A 71 7.93 4.10 1.78
CA ASP A 71 9.12 3.26 1.84
C ASP A 71 9.41 2.67 0.46
N GLU A 72 8.37 2.14 -0.17
CA GLU A 72 8.48 1.35 -1.39
C GLU A 72 7.19 1.47 -2.22
N ILE A 73 7.35 1.53 -3.54
CA ILE A 73 6.23 1.43 -4.49
C ILE A 73 6.54 0.34 -5.49
N ILE A 74 5.59 -0.56 -5.72
CA ILE A 74 5.68 -1.62 -6.72
C ILE A 74 4.69 -1.33 -7.83
N LEU A 75 5.19 -1.25 -9.06
CA LEU A 75 4.39 -1.07 -10.27
C LEU A 75 4.13 -2.41 -10.96
N PHE A 76 2.95 -2.50 -11.56
CA PHE A 76 2.49 -3.61 -12.35
C PHE A 76 1.82 -3.07 -13.61
N ALA A 77 1.72 -3.89 -14.65
CA ALA A 77 0.81 -3.66 -15.75
C ALA A 77 -0.39 -4.58 -15.57
N SER A 78 -1.62 -4.10 -15.78
CA SER A 78 -2.78 -4.99 -15.78
C SER A 78 -2.73 -5.97 -16.97
N VAL A 79 -3.62 -6.95 -16.97
CA VAL A 79 -3.94 -7.69 -18.20
C VAL A 79 -4.28 -6.72 -19.35
N GLY A 80 -3.89 -7.12 -20.55
CA GLY A 80 -4.24 -6.41 -21.78
C GLY A 80 -5.68 -6.68 -22.21
N ASN A 81 -6.05 -6.10 -23.33
CA ASN A 81 -7.33 -6.32 -23.98
C ASN A 81 -7.15 -7.32 -25.12
N ASP A 82 -8.03 -8.33 -25.19
CA ASP A 82 -8.11 -9.27 -26.32
C ASP A 82 -8.94 -8.63 -27.45
N ILE A 83 -8.42 -7.59 -28.09
CA ILE A 83 -9.08 -6.90 -29.21
C ILE A 83 -8.24 -7.10 -30.48
N ASP A 84 -8.89 -7.26 -31.64
CA ASP A 84 -8.24 -7.38 -32.94
C ASP A 84 -7.21 -6.26 -33.19
N GLU A 85 -6.04 -6.65 -33.72
CA GLU A 85 -4.77 -5.92 -33.66
C GLU A 85 -4.75 -4.56 -34.35
N GLU A 86 -5.61 -4.30 -35.34
CA GLU A 86 -5.51 -3.11 -36.20
C GLU A 86 -6.03 -1.81 -35.54
N GLU A 87 -7.17 -1.86 -34.84
CA GLU A 87 -7.71 -0.71 -34.08
C GLU A 87 -7.13 -0.62 -32.66
N ALA A 88 -6.79 -1.77 -32.05
CA ALA A 88 -6.23 -1.84 -30.71
C ALA A 88 -4.81 -1.26 -30.61
N ARG A 89 -4.12 -1.08 -31.73
CA ARG A 89 -2.71 -0.62 -31.75
C ARG A 89 -2.52 0.83 -31.29
N TRP A 90 -3.55 1.68 -31.40
CA TRP A 90 -3.38 3.13 -31.18
C TRP A 90 -4.39 3.76 -30.20
N ASN A 91 -5.48 3.07 -29.86
CA ASN A 91 -6.55 3.60 -29.01
C ASN A 91 -7.11 2.56 -28.04
N ASN A 92 -6.24 1.94 -27.26
CA ASN A 92 -6.62 0.96 -26.25
C ASN A 92 -6.52 1.56 -24.84
N ASN A 93 -7.45 1.19 -23.96
CA ASN A 93 -7.46 1.63 -22.56
C ASN A 93 -6.80 0.62 -21.61
N LEU A 94 -6.40 -0.55 -22.11
CA LEU A 94 -5.65 -1.55 -21.38
C LEU A 94 -4.36 -1.87 -22.16
N PRO A 95 -3.25 -2.19 -21.48
CA PRO A 95 -3.07 -2.34 -20.03
C PRO A 95 -3.08 -1.03 -19.23
N LEU A 96 -3.40 -1.12 -17.96
CA LEU A 96 -3.30 -0.06 -16.97
C LEU A 96 -2.06 -0.20 -16.10
N VAL A 97 -1.50 0.92 -15.66
CA VAL A 97 -0.57 0.95 -14.53
C VAL A 97 -1.35 0.62 -13.27
N VAL A 98 -0.92 -0.43 -12.59
CA VAL A 98 -1.37 -0.78 -11.25
C VAL A 98 -0.21 -0.55 -10.29
N ALA A 99 -0.47 0.07 -9.14
CA ALA A 99 0.59 0.31 -8.16
C ALA A 99 0.20 -0.18 -6.75
N LEU A 100 1.20 -0.63 -6.01
CA LEU A 100 1.11 -0.95 -4.60
C LEU A 100 2.09 -0.06 -3.85
N ALA A 101 1.58 0.89 -3.07
CA ALA A 101 2.41 1.75 -2.23
C ALA A 101 2.47 1.21 -0.80
N LYS A 102 3.67 1.16 -0.24
CA LYS A 102 3.94 0.65 1.10
C LYS A 102 4.44 1.76 2.00
N TYR A 103 3.71 1.99 3.08
CA TYR A 103 4.06 2.93 4.12
C TYR A 103 4.52 2.19 5.36
N ILE A 104 5.65 2.65 5.91
CA ILE A 104 6.10 2.27 7.24
C ILE A 104 5.74 3.42 8.17
N ILE A 105 4.73 3.22 9.00
CA ILE A 105 4.34 4.18 10.02
C ILE A 105 4.96 3.73 11.34
N PRO A 106 5.76 4.56 12.03
CA PRO A 106 6.26 4.21 13.35
C PRO A 106 5.11 3.83 14.29
N HIS A 107 5.23 2.68 14.96
CA HIS A 107 4.24 2.14 15.92
C HIS A 107 2.90 1.64 15.34
N VAL A 108 2.71 1.72 14.02
CA VAL A 108 1.63 1.04 13.30
C VAL A 108 2.30 0.00 12.39
N ASP A 109 1.65 -1.13 12.17
CA ASP A 109 2.12 -2.11 11.19
C ASP A 109 2.05 -1.55 9.75
N SER A 110 2.60 -2.25 8.76
CA SER A 110 2.70 -1.75 7.38
C SER A 110 1.33 -1.41 6.78
N VAL A 111 1.19 -0.20 6.24
CA VAL A 111 -0.01 0.22 5.49
C VAL A 111 0.27 0.04 4.01
N LEU A 112 -0.60 -0.69 3.32
CA LEU A 112 -0.50 -0.97 1.90
C LEU A 112 -1.67 -0.32 1.17
N VAL A 113 -1.38 0.46 0.14
CA VAL A 113 -2.38 1.18 -0.64
C VAL A 113 -2.34 0.68 -2.07
N VAL A 114 -3.46 0.12 -2.53
CA VAL A 114 -3.65 -0.38 -3.90
C VAL A 114 -4.19 0.72 -4.79
N PHE A 115 -3.54 0.89 -5.94
CA PHE A 115 -3.93 1.75 -7.05
C PHE A 115 -4.22 0.86 -8.26
N ASP A 116 -5.44 0.32 -8.35
CA ASP A 116 -5.87 -0.61 -9.41
C ASP A 116 -7.07 -0.10 -10.22
N GLY A 117 -7.65 1.04 -9.83
CA GLY A 117 -8.84 1.64 -10.45
C GLY A 117 -8.56 2.89 -11.29
N VAL A 118 -7.33 3.06 -11.79
CA VAL A 118 -6.86 4.32 -12.37
C VAL A 118 -6.30 4.13 -13.78
N PHE A 119 -6.88 4.84 -14.75
CA PHE A 119 -6.66 4.70 -16.19
C PHE A 119 -5.30 5.21 -16.74
N LEU A 120 -4.20 5.10 -16.00
CA LEU A 120 -2.88 5.38 -16.58
C LEU A 120 -2.53 4.26 -17.54
N THR A 121 -2.51 4.57 -18.83
CA THR A 121 -2.19 3.63 -19.89
C THR A 121 -1.25 4.26 -20.88
N ALA A 122 -0.25 3.48 -21.30
CA ALA A 122 0.63 3.84 -22.41
C ALA A 122 0.17 3.18 -23.73
N ALA A 123 -0.91 2.39 -23.69
CA ALA A 123 -1.54 1.80 -24.87
C ALA A 123 -2.35 2.84 -25.68
N ARG A 124 -2.67 4.00 -25.08
CA ARG A 124 -3.27 5.15 -25.75
C ARG A 124 -2.24 6.25 -25.93
N SER A 125 -1.90 6.58 -27.18
CA SER A 125 -0.82 7.55 -27.48
C SER A 125 -1.03 8.91 -26.82
N ALA A 126 -2.28 9.40 -26.76
CA ALA A 126 -2.63 10.66 -26.12
C ALA A 126 -2.40 10.70 -24.60
N ARG A 127 -2.23 9.55 -23.94
CA ARG A 127 -2.02 9.41 -22.49
C ARG A 127 -0.59 8.99 -22.12
N TYR A 128 0.25 8.69 -23.11
CA TYR A 128 1.65 8.32 -22.90
C TYR A 128 2.42 9.34 -22.04
N GLY A 129 2.16 10.64 -22.21
CA GLY A 129 2.86 11.69 -21.45
C GLY A 129 2.72 11.54 -19.94
N GLU A 130 1.55 11.09 -19.46
CA GLU A 130 1.26 10.85 -18.04
C GLU A 130 2.08 9.67 -17.50
N VAL A 131 2.20 8.59 -18.29
CA VAL A 131 3.03 7.42 -17.94
C VAL A 131 4.51 7.79 -17.96
N ARG A 132 4.95 8.56 -18.95
CA ARG A 132 6.35 9.01 -19.06
C ARG A 132 6.76 9.81 -17.83
N GLU A 133 5.92 10.76 -17.40
CA GLU A 133 6.16 11.58 -16.21
C GLU A 133 6.27 10.72 -14.95
N LEU A 134 5.36 9.75 -14.77
CA LEU A 134 5.41 8.80 -13.66
C LEU A 134 6.75 8.05 -13.64
N LEU A 135 7.20 7.52 -14.77
CA LEU A 135 8.45 6.77 -14.88
C LEU A 135 9.68 7.64 -14.63
N ASP A 136 9.66 8.90 -15.07
CA ASP A 136 10.74 9.86 -14.79
C ASP A 136 10.88 10.10 -13.28
N VAL A 137 9.75 10.33 -12.59
CA VAL A 137 9.73 10.52 -11.12
C VAL A 137 10.11 9.24 -10.38
N ALA A 138 9.66 8.08 -10.87
CA ALA A 138 9.96 6.79 -10.28
C ALA A 138 11.47 6.49 -10.27
N ILE A 139 12.13 6.64 -11.42
CA ILE A 139 13.58 6.41 -11.56
C ILE A 139 14.36 7.41 -10.71
N ALA A 140 13.95 8.68 -10.65
CA ALA A 140 14.63 9.69 -9.85
C ALA A 140 14.54 9.44 -8.32
N SER A 141 13.64 8.56 -7.87
CA SER A 141 13.40 8.31 -6.45
C SER A 141 14.20 7.14 -5.87
N ASP A 142 14.66 6.20 -6.71
CA ASP A 142 15.26 4.92 -6.31
C ASP A 142 14.39 4.03 -5.37
N LYS A 143 13.09 4.33 -5.21
CA LYS A 143 12.15 3.60 -4.34
C LYS A 143 11.13 2.72 -5.09
N VAL A 144 11.18 2.75 -6.41
CA VAL A 144 10.18 2.11 -7.25
C VAL A 144 10.71 0.81 -7.83
N TYR A 145 9.90 -0.23 -7.69
CA TYR A 145 10.12 -1.57 -8.23
C TYR A 145 9.00 -1.90 -9.21
N TYR A 146 9.18 -2.94 -10.01
CA TYR A 146 8.11 -3.47 -10.85
C TYR A 146 8.13 -4.98 -10.94
N SER A 147 6.99 -5.56 -11.28
CA SER A 147 6.87 -6.97 -11.66
C SER A 147 6.84 -7.11 -13.17
N GLY A 148 7.56 -8.10 -13.70
CA GLY A 148 7.46 -8.53 -15.09
C GLY A 148 6.15 -9.26 -15.44
N GLN A 149 5.33 -9.59 -14.43
CA GLN A 149 4.06 -10.28 -14.58
C GLN A 149 2.89 -9.29 -14.59
N ARG A 150 1.88 -9.58 -15.43
CA ARG A 150 0.69 -8.75 -15.53
C ARG A 150 -0.28 -9.05 -14.40
N ALA A 151 -0.78 -8.01 -13.75
CA ALA A 151 -1.75 -8.11 -12.67
C ALA A 151 -3.16 -8.39 -13.23
N PRO A 152 -3.94 -9.30 -12.61
CA PRO A 152 -5.35 -9.42 -12.92
C PRO A 152 -6.10 -8.13 -12.55
N LEU A 153 -7.26 -7.90 -13.15
CA LEU A 153 -8.13 -6.81 -12.73
C LEU A 153 -8.67 -7.11 -11.33
N SER A 154 -8.28 -6.29 -10.35
CA SER A 154 -8.63 -6.49 -8.94
C SER A 154 -9.76 -5.59 -8.46
N SER A 155 -10.46 -4.89 -9.35
CA SER A 155 -11.56 -3.96 -9.02
C SER A 155 -12.68 -4.60 -8.20
N GLU A 156 -12.96 -5.88 -8.42
CA GLU A 156 -13.98 -6.65 -7.69
C GLU A 156 -13.46 -7.31 -6.40
N MET A 157 -12.14 -7.31 -6.19
CA MET A 157 -11.52 -7.87 -4.99
C MET A 157 -11.61 -6.90 -3.81
N THR A 158 -11.59 -7.41 -2.58
CA THR A 158 -11.35 -6.55 -1.40
C THR A 158 -9.91 -6.02 -1.42
N PRO A 159 -9.60 -4.92 -0.71
CA PRO A 159 -8.23 -4.41 -0.62
C PRO A 159 -7.21 -5.47 -0.17
N ASP A 160 -7.56 -6.28 0.85
CA ASP A 160 -6.67 -7.36 1.33
C ASP A 160 -6.42 -8.43 0.27
N GLN A 161 -7.45 -8.81 -0.49
CA GLN A 161 -7.32 -9.77 -1.58
C GLN A 161 -6.46 -9.22 -2.72
N ALA A 162 -6.65 -7.94 -3.08
CA ALA A 162 -5.86 -7.28 -4.11
C ALA A 162 -4.39 -7.17 -3.71
N VAL A 163 -4.10 -6.71 -2.49
CA VAL A 163 -2.74 -6.68 -1.93
C VAL A 163 -2.10 -8.06 -1.94
N SER A 164 -2.80 -9.07 -1.44
CA SER A 164 -2.30 -10.45 -1.41
C SER A 164 -1.99 -10.95 -2.82
N THR A 165 -2.87 -10.69 -3.79
CA THR A 165 -2.66 -11.08 -5.19
C THR A 165 -1.43 -10.41 -5.80
N LEU A 166 -1.28 -9.09 -5.61
CA LEU A 166 -0.17 -8.32 -6.16
C LEU A 166 1.19 -8.72 -5.55
N LEU A 167 1.24 -8.92 -4.23
CA LEU A 167 2.47 -9.34 -3.54
C LEU A 167 2.95 -10.74 -3.96
N HIS A 168 2.05 -11.62 -4.37
CA HIS A 168 2.39 -12.99 -4.80
C HIS A 168 2.43 -13.15 -6.32
N LEU A 169 2.32 -12.06 -7.08
CA LEU A 169 2.19 -12.13 -8.54
C LEU A 169 3.46 -12.65 -9.22
N GLY A 170 4.62 -12.32 -8.68
CA GLY A 170 5.91 -12.71 -9.26
C GLY A 170 7.08 -11.97 -8.63
N PRO A 171 8.31 -12.22 -9.12
CA PRO A 171 9.49 -11.48 -8.67
C PRO A 171 9.36 -10.00 -9.02
N ILE A 172 9.82 -9.16 -8.10
CA ILE A 172 9.95 -7.72 -8.30
C ILE A 172 11.42 -7.35 -8.54
N GLN A 173 11.65 -6.32 -9.34
CA GLN A 173 12.99 -5.80 -9.61
C GLN A 173 12.99 -4.26 -9.64
N PRO A 174 14.13 -3.61 -9.36
CA PRO A 174 14.21 -2.15 -9.35
C PRO A 174 13.84 -1.56 -10.70
N LEU A 175 13.06 -0.47 -10.69
CA LEU A 175 12.81 0.34 -11.87
C LEU A 175 13.92 1.38 -12.00
N THR A 176 14.76 1.20 -13.02
CA THR A 176 15.93 2.04 -13.31
C THR A 176 15.86 2.54 -14.75
N SER A 177 16.81 3.40 -15.16
CA SER A 177 16.94 3.79 -16.57
C SER A 177 17.16 2.60 -17.50
N GLU A 178 17.78 1.52 -17.03
CA GLU A 178 18.06 0.32 -17.84
C GLU A 178 16.83 -0.57 -17.97
N SER A 179 16.05 -0.73 -16.88
CA SER A 179 14.87 -1.60 -16.84
C SER A 179 13.55 -0.91 -17.21
N ARG A 180 13.59 0.41 -17.46
CA ARG A 180 12.41 1.21 -17.87
C ARG A 180 11.72 0.65 -19.11
N ALA A 181 12.49 0.33 -20.15
CA ALA A 181 11.97 -0.16 -21.41
C ALA A 181 11.25 -1.51 -21.24
N ASP A 182 11.78 -2.37 -20.37
CA ASP A 182 11.18 -3.66 -20.06
C ASP A 182 9.82 -3.49 -19.38
N TYR A 183 9.72 -2.64 -18.36
CA TYR A 183 8.44 -2.33 -17.74
C TYR A 183 7.46 -1.68 -18.74
N PHE A 184 7.94 -0.73 -19.55
CA PHE A 184 7.12 -0.02 -20.53
C PHE A 184 6.51 -0.97 -21.57
N SER A 185 7.25 -1.99 -21.99
CA SER A 185 6.76 -3.02 -22.93
C SER A 185 5.56 -3.82 -22.40
N LEU A 186 5.35 -3.84 -21.07
CA LEU A 186 4.16 -4.45 -20.47
C LEU A 186 2.91 -3.57 -20.63
N LEU A 187 3.08 -2.26 -20.85
CA LEU A 187 2.01 -1.28 -20.94
C LEU A 187 1.66 -0.88 -22.37
N SER A 188 2.59 -1.05 -23.32
CA SER A 188 2.39 -0.66 -24.72
C SER A 188 3.09 -1.59 -25.68
N ASN A 189 2.47 -1.76 -26.85
CA ASN A 189 3.09 -2.46 -27.99
C ASN A 189 4.03 -1.53 -28.79
N LEU A 190 4.05 -0.24 -28.46
CA LEU A 190 4.94 0.74 -29.06
C LEU A 190 6.06 1.07 -28.08
N THR A 191 7.20 1.47 -28.60
CA THR A 191 8.26 2.05 -27.80
C THR A 191 7.94 3.49 -27.41
N GLU A 192 8.57 3.98 -26.34
CA GLU A 192 8.50 5.39 -25.94
C GLU A 192 8.92 6.33 -27.08
N ALA A 193 9.91 5.94 -27.89
CA ALA A 193 10.39 6.71 -29.03
C ALA A 193 9.33 6.85 -30.14
N GLU A 194 8.66 5.75 -30.50
CA GLU A 194 7.57 5.77 -31.48
C GLU A 194 6.42 6.66 -31.01
N LEU A 195 6.06 6.59 -29.73
CA LEU A 195 5.01 7.41 -29.14
C LEU A 195 5.34 8.90 -29.10
N VAL A 196 6.62 9.26 -28.92
CA VAL A 196 7.09 10.66 -29.04
C VAL A 196 6.92 11.16 -30.47
N GLU A 197 7.27 10.37 -31.48
CA GLU A 197 7.14 10.76 -32.88
C GLU A 197 5.67 10.90 -33.31
N ILE A 198 4.79 10.01 -32.85
CA ILE A 198 3.34 10.08 -33.13
C ILE A 198 2.70 11.34 -32.54
N ASN A 199 3.11 11.72 -31.33
CA ASN A 199 2.56 12.87 -30.61
C ASN A 199 3.28 14.18 -30.94
N ARG A 200 4.28 14.19 -31.84
CA ARG A 200 4.94 15.43 -32.24
C ARG A 200 3.90 16.32 -32.94
N PRO A 201 3.72 17.58 -32.50
CA PRO A 201 2.85 18.50 -33.21
C PRO A 201 3.35 18.63 -34.65
N ARG A 202 2.49 18.33 -35.62
CA ARG A 202 2.81 18.61 -37.03
C ARG A 202 2.88 20.12 -37.17
N GLU A 203 4.08 20.65 -37.40
CA GLU A 203 4.25 22.07 -37.73
C GLU A 203 3.37 22.37 -38.96
N ILE A 204 2.38 23.25 -38.77
CA ILE A 204 1.59 23.80 -39.87
C ILE A 204 2.57 24.69 -40.65
N ARG A 205 2.99 24.21 -41.82
CA ARG A 205 3.72 25.03 -42.81
C ARG A 205 2.80 26.06 -43.45
#